data_AF-A0A8T5JK37-F1
#
_entry.id   AF-A0A8T5JK37-F1
#
_cell.length_a   1.000
_cell.length_b   1.000
_cell.length_c   1.000
_cell.angle_alpha   90.00
_cell.angle_beta   90.00
_cell.angle_gamma   90.00
#
_symmetry.space_group_name_H-M   'P 1'
#
loop_
_entity.id
_entity.type
_entity.pdbx_description
1 polymer ?
#
loop_
_entity_poly.entity_id
_entity_poly.type
_entity_poly.pdbx_seq_one_letter_code
_entity_poly.pdbx_strand_id
1 'polypeptide(L)'
;RDYIDHEGTPNVPDMFLLRLGRHFRINGSKIIVGRDEKENRVLTGLAERNGWAVLTVTDYMGPSTIFPWGSDKALDEAAAITVRYSDAPKGTQVKLGLKQEDSTELVSQSMSNEQIEAYRV
;
A
#
# COMPACT_ATOMS: atom_id res chain seq x y z
N ARG A 1 -18.13 2.58 -2.41
CA ARG A 1 -18.67 3.94 -2.62
C ARG A 1 -17.54 4.94 -2.67
N ASP A 2 -16.61 4.87 -1.71
CA ASP A 2 -15.30 5.53 -1.73
C ASP A 2 -14.83 6.07 -3.10
N TYR A 3 -14.46 5.19 -4.02
CA TYR A 3 -13.81 5.61 -5.26
C TYR A 3 -14.65 6.64 -6.03
N ILE A 4 -15.98 6.50 -6.03
CA ILE A 4 -16.88 7.44 -6.70
C ILE A 4 -16.90 8.79 -5.98
N ASP A 5 -16.83 8.77 -4.65
CA ASP A 5 -16.89 9.96 -3.81
C ASP A 5 -15.60 10.80 -3.90
N HIS A 6 -14.46 10.19 -4.24
CA HIS A 6 -13.14 10.84 -4.28
C HIS A 6 -12.53 11.00 -5.68
N GLU A 7 -12.71 10.00 -6.56
CA GLU A 7 -12.08 9.93 -7.88
C GLU A 7 -13.10 10.00 -9.04
N GLY A 8 -14.40 9.91 -8.74
CA GLY A 8 -15.48 9.99 -9.73
C GLY A 8 -15.79 8.64 -10.42
N THR A 9 -16.17 8.69 -11.70
CA THR A 9 -16.60 7.47 -12.41
C THR A 9 -15.38 6.65 -12.87
N PRO A 10 -15.21 5.40 -12.41
CA PRO A 10 -14.05 4.59 -12.75
C PRO A 10 -14.05 4.23 -14.25
N ASN A 11 -12.88 4.31 -14.87
CA ASN A 11 -12.64 3.72 -16.18
C ASN A 11 -12.35 2.20 -16.04
N VAL A 12 -12.17 1.51 -17.17
CA VAL A 12 -11.90 0.05 -17.17
C VAL A 12 -10.62 -0.33 -16.39
N PRO A 13 -9.47 0.34 -16.60
CA PRO A 13 -8.30 0.18 -15.74
C PRO A 13 -8.57 0.37 -14.24
N ASP A 14 -9.32 1.40 -13.86
CA ASP A 14 -9.66 1.67 -12.46
C ASP A 14 -10.50 0.55 -11.86
N MET A 15 -11.49 0.04 -12.60
CA MET A 15 -12.28 -1.10 -12.17
C MET A 15 -11.44 -2.36 -11.96
N PHE A 16 -10.42 -2.59 -12.78
CA PHE A 16 -9.49 -3.70 -12.57
C PHE A 16 -8.65 -3.48 -11.30
N LEU A 17 -8.11 -2.28 -11.13
CA LEU A 17 -7.30 -1.90 -9.97
C LEU A 17 -8.09 -2.02 -8.65
N LEU A 18 -9.37 -1.63 -8.65
CA LEU A 18 -10.28 -1.73 -7.50
C LEU A 18 -10.62 -3.17 -7.07
N ARG A 19 -10.25 -4.18 -7.88
CA ARG A 19 -10.43 -5.59 -7.52
C ARG A 19 -9.19 -6.21 -6.87
N LEU A 20 -8.07 -5.51 -6.92
CA LEU A 20 -6.77 -5.97 -6.42
C LEU A 20 -6.55 -5.46 -5.00
N GLY A 21 -5.98 -6.31 -4.15
CA GLY A 21 -5.48 -5.88 -2.86
C GLY A 21 -6.55 -5.54 -1.82
N ARG A 22 -6.09 -4.86 -0.77
CA ARG A 22 -6.86 -4.25 0.31
C ARG A 22 -6.74 -2.75 0.16
N HIS A 23 -7.86 -2.03 0.21
CA HIS A 23 -7.88 -0.59 0.03
C HIS A 23 -7.92 0.12 1.38
N PHE A 24 -7.09 1.15 1.50
CA PHE A 24 -7.09 2.05 2.65
C PHE A 24 -7.04 3.49 2.17
N ARG A 25 -7.69 4.38 2.91
CA ARG A 25 -7.58 5.81 2.69
C ARG A 25 -7.14 6.51 3.95
N ILE A 26 -6.04 7.24 3.80
CA ILE A 26 -5.25 7.81 4.88
C ILE A 26 -4.96 9.24 4.48
N ASN A 27 -5.46 10.20 5.27
CA ASN A 27 -5.22 11.63 5.07
C ASN A 27 -5.50 12.15 3.63
N GLY A 28 -6.50 11.55 2.97
CA GLY A 28 -6.89 11.89 1.59
C GLY A 28 -6.16 11.12 0.49
N SER A 29 -5.09 10.40 0.82
CA SER A 29 -4.40 9.47 -0.09
C SER A 29 -5.03 8.09 -0.04
N LYS A 30 -5.06 7.39 -1.17
CA LYS A 30 -5.56 6.01 -1.25
C LYS A 30 -4.43 5.06 -1.61
N ILE A 31 -4.27 4.02 -0.79
CA ILE A 31 -3.26 2.98 -0.96
C ILE A 31 -3.92 1.63 -1.24
N ILE A 32 -3.15 0.76 -1.88
CA ILE A 32 -3.58 -0.62 -2.17
C ILE A 32 -2.49 -1.58 -1.70
N VAL A 33 -2.85 -2.49 -0.81
CA VAL A 33 -1.96 -3.50 -0.23
C VAL A 33 -2.27 -4.86 -0.85
N GLY A 34 -1.30 -5.51 -1.50
CA GLY A 34 -1.53 -6.83 -2.11
C GLY A 34 -1.95 -7.91 -1.09
N ARG A 35 -2.83 -8.83 -1.51
CA ARG A 35 -3.31 -9.94 -0.66
C ARG A 35 -2.43 -11.19 -0.77
N ASP A 36 -1.82 -11.39 -1.92
CA ASP A 36 -1.00 -12.55 -2.25
C ASP A 36 0.10 -12.18 -3.27
N GLU A 37 0.97 -13.15 -3.57
CA GLU A 37 2.10 -12.96 -4.47
C GLU A 37 1.67 -12.61 -5.92
N LYS A 38 0.53 -13.14 -6.38
CA LYS A 38 0.01 -12.84 -7.73
C LYS A 38 -0.44 -11.39 -7.80
N GLU A 39 -1.15 -10.90 -6.79
CA GLU A 39 -1.51 -9.49 -6.70
C GLU A 39 -0.30 -8.59 -6.56
N ASN A 40 0.68 -8.95 -5.72
CA ASN A 40 1.91 -8.18 -5.56
C ASN A 40 2.61 -7.94 -6.91
N ARG A 41 2.73 -8.98 -7.75
CA ARG A 41 3.31 -8.87 -9.10
C ARG A 41 2.52 -7.92 -9.99
N VAL A 42 1.19 -8.02 -9.97
CA VAL A 42 0.32 -7.15 -10.78
C VAL A 42 0.39 -5.70 -10.30
N LEU A 43 0.31 -5.47 -9.00
CA LEU A 43 0.38 -4.13 -8.40
C LEU A 43 1.73 -3.47 -8.69
N THR A 44 2.83 -4.19 -8.52
CA THR A 44 4.18 -3.67 -8.81
C THR A 44 4.33 -3.31 -10.29
N GLY A 45 3.87 -4.17 -11.21
CA GLY A 45 3.92 -3.88 -12.65
C GLY A 45 3.04 -2.69 -13.05
N LEU A 46 1.88 -2.52 -12.41
CA LEU A 46 1.04 -1.34 -12.60
C LEU A 46 1.72 -0.07 -12.08
N ALA A 47 2.34 -0.15 -10.90
CA ALA A 47 3.05 0.98 -10.33
C ALA A 47 4.25 1.39 -11.20
N GLU A 48 5.06 0.45 -11.66
CA GLU A 48 6.18 0.74 -12.58
C GLU A 48 5.71 1.39 -13.88
N ARG A 49 4.62 0.89 -14.48
CA ARG A 49 4.07 1.45 -15.72
C ARG A 49 3.55 2.88 -15.56
N ASN A 50 3.03 3.23 -14.38
CA ASN A 50 2.41 4.53 -14.12
C ASN A 50 3.28 5.48 -13.29
N GLY A 51 4.49 5.07 -12.90
CA GLY A 51 5.38 5.86 -12.04
C GLY A 51 4.88 6.00 -10.59
N TRP A 52 4.06 5.07 -10.10
CA TRP A 52 3.56 5.09 -8.73
C TRP A 52 4.61 4.56 -7.76
N ALA A 53 4.60 5.08 -6.54
CA ALA A 53 5.45 4.55 -5.49
C ALA A 53 5.01 3.14 -5.08
N VAL A 54 5.99 2.30 -4.75
CA VAL A 54 5.80 0.94 -4.23
C VAL A 54 6.56 0.81 -2.91
N LEU A 55 5.89 0.30 -1.89
CA LEU A 55 6.46 0.04 -0.57
C LEU A 55 6.48 -1.46 -0.29
N THR A 56 7.64 -1.96 0.13
CA THR A 56 7.86 -3.38 0.45
C THR A 56 8.76 -3.52 1.68
N VAL A 57 8.53 -4.54 2.50
CA VAL A 57 9.48 -4.92 3.57
C VAL A 57 10.76 -5.53 2.97
N THR A 58 11.92 -5.24 3.55
CA THR A 58 13.22 -5.71 3.01
C THR A 58 13.70 -7.02 3.64
N ASP A 59 13.44 -7.21 4.94
CA ASP A 59 14.03 -8.30 5.73
C ASP A 59 13.05 -9.48 5.94
N TYR A 60 11.83 -9.36 5.43
CA TYR A 60 10.75 -10.33 5.60
C TYR A 60 9.94 -10.48 4.32
N MET A 61 9.20 -11.57 4.20
CA MET A 61 8.17 -11.69 3.17
C MET A 61 6.98 -10.81 3.52
N GLY A 62 6.37 -10.17 2.53
CA GLY A 62 5.22 -9.30 2.78
C GLY A 62 4.55 -8.80 1.49
N PRO A 63 3.50 -7.99 1.63
CA PRO A 63 2.78 -7.46 0.49
C PRO A 63 3.56 -6.34 -0.18
N SER A 64 3.25 -6.11 -1.46
CA SER A 64 3.57 -4.86 -2.14
C SER A 64 2.43 -3.88 -1.93
N THR A 65 2.75 -2.70 -1.42
CA THR A 65 1.79 -1.60 -1.22
C THR A 65 2.06 -0.52 -2.24
N ILE A 66 1.04 -0.09 -2.98
CA ILE A 66 1.18 0.95 -4.02
C ILE A 66 0.36 2.19 -3.67
N PHE A 67 0.78 3.33 -4.25
CA PHE A 67 0.17 4.65 -4.02
C PHE A 67 -0.32 5.26 -5.35
N PRO A 68 -1.45 4.79 -5.92
CA PRO A 68 -1.92 5.30 -7.20
C PRO A 68 -2.40 6.76 -7.13
N TRP A 69 -2.79 7.21 -5.93
CA TRP A 69 -3.35 8.55 -5.67
C TRP A 69 -2.55 9.32 -4.61
N GLY A 70 -1.21 9.24 -4.71
CA GLY A 70 -0.27 10.02 -3.89
C GLY A 70 0.20 9.32 -2.61
N SER A 71 1.43 9.64 -2.20
CA SER A 71 2.17 8.95 -1.12
C SER A 71 2.40 9.81 0.13
N ASP A 72 2.61 11.11 -0.02
CA ASP A 72 3.30 11.92 1.00
C ASP A 72 2.58 12.00 2.35
N LYS A 73 1.26 11.95 2.34
CA LYS A 73 0.44 12.08 3.56
C LYS A 73 0.10 10.75 4.22
N ALA A 74 0.46 9.64 3.59
CA ALA A 74 0.08 8.30 4.03
C ALA A 74 1.28 7.38 4.22
N LEU A 75 2.52 7.86 4.02
CA LEU A 75 3.70 7.02 3.96
C LEU A 75 3.94 6.26 5.29
N ASP A 76 3.84 6.95 6.42
CA ASP A 76 4.09 6.37 7.74
C ASP A 76 3.03 5.31 8.10
N GLU A 77 1.75 5.62 7.93
CA GLU A 77 0.67 4.66 8.19
C GLU A 77 0.68 3.51 7.17
N ALA A 78 0.96 3.78 5.90
CA ALA A 78 1.10 2.75 4.88
C ALA A 78 2.26 1.80 5.19
N ALA A 79 3.38 2.32 5.71
CA ALA A 79 4.49 1.49 6.19
C ALA A 79 4.06 0.60 7.34
N ALA A 80 3.39 1.15 8.34
CA ALA A 80 2.91 0.39 9.49
C ALA A 80 1.86 -0.69 9.11
N ILE A 81 0.99 -0.38 8.14
CA ILE A 81 0.03 -1.32 7.55
C ILE A 81 0.76 -2.42 6.77
N THR A 82 1.77 -2.06 5.97
CA THR A 82 2.56 -3.01 5.16
C THR A 82 3.31 -3.99 6.07
N VAL A 83 3.93 -3.49 7.16
CA VAL A 83 4.56 -4.34 8.18
C VAL A 83 3.53 -5.23 8.87
N ARG A 84 2.32 -4.74 9.14
CA ARG A 84 1.28 -5.55 9.78
C ARG A 84 0.83 -6.74 8.93
N TYR A 85 0.86 -6.62 7.61
CA TYR A 85 0.51 -7.70 6.69
C TYR A 85 1.71 -8.53 6.23
N SER A 86 2.92 -8.27 6.75
CA SER A 86 4.12 -9.07 6.46
C SER A 86 4.29 -10.21 7.45
N ASP A 87 5.26 -11.08 7.18
CA ASP A 87 5.68 -12.17 8.07
C ASP A 87 6.61 -11.70 9.20
N ALA A 88 6.75 -10.38 9.38
CA ALA A 88 7.56 -9.83 10.45
C ALA A 88 6.95 -10.13 11.83
N PRO A 89 7.80 -10.44 12.84
CA PRO A 89 7.33 -10.61 14.21
C PRO A 89 6.61 -9.38 14.75
N LYS A 90 5.58 -9.58 15.57
CA LYS A 90 4.86 -8.46 16.20
C LYS A 90 5.79 -7.69 17.13
N GLY A 91 5.71 -6.36 17.06
CA GLY A 91 6.45 -5.47 17.97
C GLY A 91 7.90 -5.22 17.58
N THR A 92 8.37 -5.73 16.43
CA THR A 92 9.69 -5.39 15.91
C THR A 92 9.64 -4.19 14.99
N GLN A 93 10.74 -3.42 14.97
CA GLN A 93 10.98 -2.45 13.92
C GLN A 93 11.45 -3.19 12.68
N VAL A 94 10.85 -2.85 11.54
CA VAL A 94 11.08 -3.50 10.25
C VAL A 94 11.49 -2.44 9.24
N LYS A 95 12.49 -2.76 8.44
CA LYS A 95 12.93 -1.93 7.33
C LYS A 95 12.03 -2.12 6.12
N LEU A 96 11.72 -1.02 5.45
CA LEU A 96 10.96 -0.99 4.21
C LEU A 96 11.72 -0.21 3.16
N GLY A 97 11.60 -0.65 1.91
CA GLY A 97 12.03 0.09 0.74
C GLY A 97 10.83 0.75 0.07
N LEU A 98 10.92 2.06 -0.14
CA LEU A 98 10.04 2.82 -1.02
C LEU A 98 10.73 2.98 -2.38
N LYS A 99 10.12 2.45 -3.43
CA LYS A 99 10.60 2.55 -4.81
C LYS A 99 9.65 3.44 -5.60
N GLN A 100 10.16 4.56 -6.11
CA GLN A 100 9.47 5.40 -7.11
C GLN A 100 10.46 5.81 -8.20
N GLU A 101 10.98 7.04 -8.16
CA GLU A 101 12.13 7.48 -8.98
C GLU A 101 13.45 7.14 -8.27
N ASP A 102 13.54 7.48 -6.99
CA ASP A 102 14.63 7.09 -6.09
C ASP A 102 14.18 6.00 -5.12
N SER A 103 15.14 5.19 -4.68
CA SER A 103 14.91 4.20 -3.63
C SER A 103 15.21 4.80 -2.27
N THR A 104 14.21 4.87 -1.40
CA THR A 104 14.34 5.38 -0.03
C THR A 104 14.10 4.26 0.97
N GLU A 105 14.91 4.20 2.03
CA GLU A 105 14.70 3.30 3.14
C GLU A 105 13.89 3.96 4.26
N LEU A 106 12.99 3.19 4.85
CA LEU A 106 12.12 3.59 5.94
C LEU A 106 12.18 2.54 7.05
N VAL A 107 11.88 2.94 8.28
CA VAL A 107 11.73 2.01 9.40
C VAL A 107 10.37 2.23 10.01
N SER A 108 9.60 1.16 10.16
CA SER A 108 8.27 1.22 10.78
C SER A 108 7.98 -0.03 11.61
N GLN A 109 6.97 0.04 12.45
CA GLN A 109 6.47 -1.06 13.26
C GLN A 109 5.03 -1.37 12.84
N SER A 110 4.60 -2.63 13.01
CA SER A 110 3.23 -3.04 12.69
C SER A 110 2.17 -2.20 13.41
N MET A 111 1.19 -1.70 12.66
CA MET A 111 -0.01 -1.05 13.21
C MET A 111 -0.94 -2.06 13.89
N SER A 112 -1.75 -1.64 14.88
CA SER A 112 -2.76 -2.50 15.53
C SER A 112 -3.94 -2.82 14.58
N ASN A 113 -4.73 -3.87 14.87
CA ASN A 113 -5.89 -4.20 14.02
C ASN A 113 -6.94 -3.08 14.08
N GLU A 114 -7.18 -2.56 15.28
CA GLU A 114 -8.17 -1.52 15.55
C GLU A 114 -7.84 -0.25 14.76
N GLN A 115 -6.57 0.12 14.69
CA GLN A 115 -6.10 1.26 13.89
C GLN A 115 -6.24 1.02 12.38
N ILE A 116 -5.94 -0.20 11.90
CA ILE A 116 -6.06 -0.53 10.47
C ILE A 116 -7.51 -0.45 9.99
N GLU A 117 -8.45 -0.95 10.79
CA GLU A 117 -9.87 -0.91 10.42
C GLU A 117 -10.41 0.53 10.32
N ALA A 118 -9.81 1.49 11.04
CA ALA A 118 -10.18 2.90 10.91
C ALA A 118 -9.85 3.49 9.53
N TYR A 119 -8.88 2.93 8.81
CA TYR A 119 -8.45 3.39 7.48
C TYR A 119 -9.01 2.55 6.33
N ARG A 120 -9.67 1.41 6.60
CA ARG A 120 -10.14 0.47 5.56
C ARG A 120 -11.38 1.02 4.86
N VAL A 121 -11.44 0.89 3.52
CA VAL A 121 -12.47 1.52 2.66
C VAL A 121 -12.97 0.64 1.52
#